data_AF-F9W0U9-F1
#
_entry.id   AF-F9W0U9-F1
#
_cell.length_a   1.000
_cell.length_b   1.000
_cell.length_c   1.000
_cell.angle_alpha   90.00
_cell.angle_beta   90.00
_cell.angle_gamma   90.00
#
_symmetry.space_group_name_H-M   'P 1'
#
loop_
_entity.id
_entity.type
_entity.pdbx_description
1 polymer ?
#
loop_
_entity_poly.entity_id
_entity_poly.type
_entity_poly.pdbx_seq_one_letter_code
_entity_poly.pdbx_strand_id
1 'polypeptide(L)' 'MVMSRMQLALNVDDLDTAIEFYSKLFNTTPAKRKPGYANFAIVEPP' A
#
# COMPACT_ATOMS: atom_id res chain seq x y z
N MET A 1 -18.52 -14.94 -5.93
CA MET A 1 -17.24 -15.40 -6.52
C MET A 1 -16.14 -14.83 -5.63
N VAL A 2 -15.29 -15.66 -5.01
CA VAL A 2 -14.21 -15.15 -4.16
C VAL A 2 -13.13 -14.57 -5.08
N MET A 3 -12.87 -13.27 -4.95
CA MET A 3 -11.76 -12.61 -5.67
C MET A 3 -10.44 -13.15 -5.13
N SER A 4 -9.55 -13.59 -6.02
CA SER A 4 -8.23 -14.07 -5.63
C SER A 4 -7.44 -12.92 -5.00
N ARG A 5 -6.94 -13.11 -3.78
CA ARG A 5 -6.16 -12.11 -3.08
C ARG A 5 -4.77 -12.01 -3.70
N MET A 6 -4.38 -10.80 -4.11
CA MET A 6 -3.02 -10.50 -4.59
C MET A 6 -2.21 -9.79 -3.51
N GLN A 7 -0.90 -10.05 -3.45
CA GLN A 7 0.06 -9.26 -2.69
C GLN A 7 1.16 -8.79 -3.63
N LEU A 8 1.52 -7.51 -3.54
CA LEU A 8 2.60 -6.89 -4.30
C LEU A 8 3.55 -6.20 -3.33
N ALA A 9 4.85 -6.49 -3.46
CA ALA A 9 5.90 -5.84 -2.70
C ALA A 9 6.73 -4.97 -3.65
N LEU A 10 6.84 -3.69 -3.34
CA LEU A 10 7.58 -2.71 -4.13
C LEU A 10 8.72 -2.18 -3.29
N ASN A 11 9.94 -2.24 -3.83
CA ASN A 11 11.07 -1.50 -3.29
C ASN A 11 11.00 -0.07 -3.83
N VAL A 12 11.26 0.90 -2.97
CA VAL A 12 11.21 2.33 -3.31
C VAL A 12 12.42 3.01 -2.69
N ASP A 13 12.91 4.05 -3.36
CA ASP A 13 14.06 4.82 -2.88
C ASP A 13 13.69 5.72 -1.69
N ASP A 14 12.46 6.25 -1.68
CA ASP A 14 11.90 7.05 -0.58
C ASP A 14 10.54 6.49 -0.15
N LEU A 15 10.51 5.97 1.08
CA LEU A 15 9.32 5.38 1.68
C LEU A 15 8.22 6.42 1.95
N ASP A 16 8.57 7.61 2.42
CA ASP A 16 7.58 8.60 2.85
C ASP A 16 6.88 9.21 1.63
N THR A 17 7.64 9.49 0.57
CA THR A 17 7.09 9.91 -0.73
C THR A 17 6.19 8.82 -1.32
N ALA A 18 6.59 7.54 -1.25
CA ALA A 18 5.77 6.44 -1.74
C ALA A 18 4.47 6.28 -0.92
N ILE A 19 4.54 6.41 0.41
CA ILE A 19 3.35 6.38 1.28
C ILE A 19 2.38 7.49 0.88
N GLU A 20 2.85 8.73 0.67
CA GLU A 20 1.98 9.83 0.28
C GLU A 20 1.29 9.57 -1.06
N PHE A 21 2.07 9.13 -2.06
CA PHE A 21 1.54 8.82 -3.39
C PHE A 21 0.48 7.72 -3.34
N TYR A 22 0.80 6.55 -2.76
CA TYR A 22 -0.12 5.42 -2.71
C TYR A 22 -1.32 5.67 -1.80
N SER A 23 -1.18 6.52 -0.77
CA SER A 23 -2.32 6.91 0.06
C SER A 23 -3.37 7.70 -0.73
N LYS A 24 -2.91 8.60 -1.62
CA LYS A 24 -3.80 9.32 -2.53
C LYS A 24 -4.41 8.39 -3.58
N LEU A 25 -3.59 7.53 -4.19
CA LEU A 25 -4.04 6.60 -5.24
C LEU A 25 -5.14 5.66 -4.75
N PHE A 26 -4.97 5.08 -3.57
CA PHE A 26 -5.94 4.13 -3.00
C PHE A 26 -6.96 4.80 -2.07
N ASN A 27 -6.90 6.12 -1.91
CA ASN A 27 -7.73 6.88 -0.98
C ASN A 27 -7.79 6.25 0.43
N THR A 28 -6.64 5.81 0.93
CA THR A 28 -6.52 5.12 2.23
C THR A 28 -5.12 5.32 2.82
N THR A 29 -4.94 5.04 4.11
CA THR A 29 -3.63 5.14 4.76
C THR A 29 -3.01 3.75 4.95
N PRO A 30 -1.68 3.64 5.19
CA PRO A 30 -1.06 2.35 5.48
C PRO A 30 -1.71 1.66 6.69
N ALA A 31 -2.08 0.40 6.54
CA ALA A 31 -2.56 -0.43 7.63
C ALA A 31 -1.45 -0.75 8.65
N LYS A 32 -0.18 -0.75 8.22
CA LYS A 32 0.99 -0.89 9.09
C LYS A 32 2.13 -0.01 8.59
N ARG A 33 2.86 0.61 9.52
CA ARG A 33 4.08 1.39 9.24
C ARG A 33 5.17 1.04 10.26
N LYS A 34 6.40 0.92 9.78
CA LYS A 34 7.64 0.72 10.55
C LYS A 34 8.78 1.46 9.85
N PRO A 35 9.93 1.72 10.51
CA PRO A 35 11.11 2.22 9.81
C PRO A 35 11.44 1.33 8.61
N GLY A 36 11.50 1.93 7.40
CA GLY A 36 11.77 1.21 6.16
C GLY A 36 10.63 0.34 5.60
N TYR A 37 9.41 0.42 6.16
CA TYR A 37 8.29 -0.42 5.69
C TYR A 37 6.91 0.22 5.87
N ALA A 38 6.06 0.07 4.86
CA ALA A 38 4.63 0.32 4.94
C ALA A 38 3.85 -0.77 4.23
N ASN A 39 2.67 -1.10 4.76
CA ASN A 39 1.75 -2.04 4.15
C ASN A 39 0.37 -1.42 4.03
N PHE A 40 -0.20 -1.50 2.84
CA PHE A 40 -1.57 -1.13 2.56
C PHE A 40 -2.42 -2.40 2.48
N ALA A 41 -3.63 -2.35 3.04
CA ALA A 41 -4.64 -3.38 2.91
C ALA A 41 -5.81 -2.78 2.14
N ILE A 42 -5.95 -3.14 0.87
CA ILE A 42 -6.98 -2.62 -0.03
C ILE A 42 -8.02 -3.72 -0.24
N VAL A 43 -9.27 -3.46 0.19
CA VAL A 43 -10.36 -4.43 0.12
C VAL A 43 -10.94 -4.51 -1.29
N GLU A 44 -11.10 -3.37 -1.95
CA GLU A 44 -11.53 -3.24 -3.34
C GLU A 44 -10.45 -2.48 -4.12
N PRO A 45 -9.54 -3.19 -4.81
CA PRO A 45 -8.56 -2.54 -5.67
C PRO A 45 -9.26 -1.89 -6.89
N PRO A 46 -8.80 -0.73 -7.38
CA PRO A 46 -9.30 -0.12 -8.61
C PRO A 46 -9.00 -0.96 -9.86
#